data_AF-A0A2N0NRR1-F1
#
_entry.id   AF-A0A2N0NRR1-F1
#
_cell.length_a   1.000
_cell.length_b   1.000
_cell.length_c   1.000
_cell.angle_alpha   90.00
_cell.angle_beta   90.00
_cell.angle_gamma   90.00
#
_symmetry.space_group_name_H-M   'P 1'
#
loop_
_entity.id
_entity.type
_entity.pdbx_description
1 polymer ?
#
loop_
_entity_poly.entity_id
_entity_poly.type
_entity_poly.pdbx_seq_one_letter_code
_entity_poly.pdbx_strand_id
1 'polypeptide(L)'
;AGFEPLNPKNIVFAGNSAGGGLSLALGLAIRDAGLSSSGGIIGSSPWVDLTVSMPSRVSDECVDFIPNRKGGGTADNFTESQASKEYKEKDAALAAKIKNQNLGPKIWHDSFNRPGGRLQLYVANEGLAIPYVSPMLAESLCDLPPLLLTVGDDERLLDEVIYFAHRSAEPTKYKGPSYNAGKFEKSPFQTPTNTTLEIYEEMPHDFQMLMEHVCTTKSYERMAEFINRVTNILNEPLPPSSYNCVNVKGEFGPLKGRHEKCLNWDRIGIVPS
;
A
#
# COMPACT_ATOMS: atom_id res chain seq x y z
N ALA A 1 23.65 -25.49 -3.41
CA ALA A 1 24.51 -24.29 -3.46
C ALA A 1 25.32 -24.04 -2.19
N GLY A 2 25.35 -24.94 -1.19
CA GLY A 2 26.30 -24.84 -0.06
C GLY A 2 26.07 -23.69 0.94
N PHE A 3 24.95 -22.98 0.87
CA PHE A 3 24.56 -21.97 1.85
C PHE A 3 23.54 -22.56 2.83
N GLU A 4 23.72 -22.27 4.12
CA GLU A 4 22.72 -22.55 5.14
C GLU A 4 21.51 -21.61 4.95
N PRO A 5 20.26 -22.10 5.10
CA PRO A 5 19.08 -21.25 5.04
C PRO A 5 19.13 -20.14 6.11
N LEU A 6 18.85 -18.90 5.70
CA LEU A 6 18.65 -17.81 6.66
C LEU A 6 17.35 -18.03 7.44
N ASN A 7 17.37 -17.76 8.75
CA ASN A 7 16.13 -17.69 9.54
C ASN A 7 15.24 -16.56 8.97
N PRO A 8 13.99 -16.84 8.55
CA PRO A 8 13.09 -15.80 8.02
C PRO A 8 12.91 -14.60 8.95
N LYS A 9 13.02 -14.79 10.27
CA LYS A 9 12.95 -13.70 11.26
C LYS A 9 14.13 -12.73 11.22
N ASN A 10 15.21 -13.07 10.52
CA ASN A 10 16.35 -12.19 10.27
C ASN A 10 16.24 -11.47 8.91
N ILE A 11 15.08 -11.54 8.24
CA ILE A 11 14.83 -10.90 6.95
C ILE A 11 13.81 -9.79 7.15
N VAL A 12 14.07 -8.62 6.57
CA VAL A 12 13.10 -7.52 6.45
C VAL A 12 12.92 -7.21 4.98
N PHE A 13 11.66 -7.13 4.53
CA PHE A 13 11.36 -6.61 3.20
C PHE A 13 11.22 -5.10 3.28
N ALA A 14 11.85 -4.37 2.37
CA ALA A 14 11.78 -2.93 2.33
C ALA A 14 11.60 -2.46 0.89
N GLY A 15 10.75 -1.46 0.68
CA GLY A 15 10.58 -0.84 -0.63
C GLY A 15 9.90 0.51 -0.57
N ASN A 16 10.13 1.28 -1.63
CA ASN A 16 9.60 2.63 -1.83
C ASN A 16 8.50 2.61 -2.89
N SER A 17 7.46 3.44 -2.77
CA SER A 17 6.42 3.60 -3.79
C SER A 17 5.79 2.26 -4.21
N ALA A 18 5.81 1.92 -5.50
CA ALA A 18 5.40 0.62 -6.01
C ALA A 18 6.17 -0.57 -5.37
N GLY A 19 7.45 -0.39 -5.03
CA GLY A 19 8.24 -1.40 -4.30
C GLY A 19 7.80 -1.58 -2.85
N GLY A 20 7.28 -0.53 -2.22
CA GLY A 20 6.65 -0.61 -0.90
C GLY A 20 5.33 -1.39 -0.96
N GLY A 21 4.50 -1.10 -1.97
CA GLY A 21 3.32 -1.89 -2.30
C GLY A 21 3.64 -3.36 -2.56
N LEU A 22 4.70 -3.64 -3.34
CA LEU A 22 5.16 -5.00 -3.62
C LEU A 22 5.65 -5.72 -2.35
N SER A 23 6.33 -5.01 -1.44
CA SER A 23 6.78 -5.59 -0.17
C SER A 23 5.60 -6.02 0.71
N LEU A 24 4.53 -5.22 0.74
CA LEU A 24 3.28 -5.56 1.43
C LEU A 24 2.53 -6.71 0.72
N ALA A 25 2.46 -6.69 -0.62
CA ALA A 25 1.87 -7.77 -1.41
C ALA A 25 2.61 -9.10 -1.20
N LEU A 26 3.94 -9.08 -1.11
CA LEU A 26 4.76 -10.24 -0.81
C LEU A 26 4.48 -10.76 0.61
N GLY A 27 4.33 -9.87 1.59
CA GLY A 27 3.92 -10.22 2.95
C GLY A 27 2.58 -10.96 2.97
N LEU A 28 1.58 -10.44 2.23
CA LEU A 28 0.28 -11.11 2.07
C LEU A 28 0.45 -12.48 1.41
N ALA A 29 1.22 -12.59 0.33
CA ALA A 29 1.42 -13.85 -0.38
C ALA A 29 2.11 -14.93 0.48
N ILE A 30 3.12 -14.54 1.29
CA ILE A 30 3.81 -15.43 2.22
C ILE A 30 2.84 -15.92 3.31
N ARG A 31 2.06 -14.99 3.90
CA ARG A 31 1.04 -15.30 4.91
C ARG A 31 0.00 -16.26 4.36
N ASP A 32 -0.56 -15.94 3.20
CA ASP A 32 -1.65 -16.71 2.58
C ASP A 32 -1.18 -18.09 2.11
N ALA A 33 0.11 -18.24 1.79
CA ALA A 33 0.73 -19.52 1.47
C ALA A 33 1.11 -20.37 2.71
N GLY A 34 0.89 -19.86 3.92
CA GLY A 34 1.26 -20.55 5.17
C GLY A 34 2.78 -20.66 5.39
N LEU A 35 3.56 -19.78 4.76
CA LEU A 35 5.02 -19.75 4.89
C LEU A 35 5.45 -18.96 6.14
N SER A 36 6.65 -19.25 6.64
CA SER A 36 7.24 -18.52 7.76
C SER A 36 7.39 -17.04 7.43
N SER A 37 6.73 -16.18 8.20
CA SER A 37 6.79 -14.73 8.04
C SER A 37 8.20 -14.17 8.27
N SER A 38 8.52 -13.08 7.57
CA SER A 38 9.71 -12.26 7.80
C SER A 38 9.73 -11.63 9.21
N GLY A 39 10.83 -10.99 9.57
CA GLY A 39 10.97 -10.20 10.80
C GLY A 39 10.13 -8.92 10.78
N GLY A 40 10.06 -8.24 9.62
CA GLY A 40 9.30 -7.01 9.44
C GLY A 40 9.13 -6.63 7.97
N ILE A 41 8.32 -5.60 7.71
CA ILE A 41 8.19 -4.95 6.41
C ILE A 41 8.30 -3.42 6.59
N ILE A 42 9.10 -2.77 5.75
CA ILE A 42 9.19 -1.31 5.63
C ILE A 42 8.54 -0.90 4.32
N GLY A 43 7.49 -0.08 4.40
CA GLY A 43 6.86 0.57 3.26
C GLY A 43 7.13 2.06 3.30
N SER A 44 7.99 2.55 2.42
CA SER A 44 8.20 3.98 2.23
C SER A 44 7.29 4.49 1.13
N SER A 45 6.41 5.42 1.44
CA SER A 45 5.44 5.98 0.49
C SER A 45 4.67 4.88 -0.26
N PRO A 46 4.24 3.77 0.37
CA PRO A 46 3.89 2.56 -0.36
C PRO A 46 2.59 2.76 -1.16
N TRP A 47 2.64 2.43 -2.46
CA TRP A 47 1.47 2.47 -3.31
C TRP A 47 0.68 1.17 -3.14
N VAL A 48 -0.47 1.23 -2.46
CA VAL A 48 -1.24 0.07 -1.98
C VAL A 48 -2.64 -0.02 -2.59
N ASP A 49 -3.11 1.05 -3.23
CA ASP A 49 -4.39 1.12 -3.94
C ASP A 49 -4.21 1.60 -5.39
N LEU A 50 -4.23 0.65 -6.33
CA LEU A 50 -4.13 0.97 -7.76
C LEU A 50 -5.46 1.45 -8.36
N THR A 51 -6.56 1.46 -7.60
CA THR A 51 -7.85 2.00 -8.06
C THR A 51 -7.90 3.52 -7.99
N VAL A 52 -6.90 4.17 -7.36
CA VAL A 52 -6.82 5.63 -7.22
C VAL A 52 -8.06 6.16 -6.48
N SER A 53 -8.56 5.40 -5.50
CA SER A 53 -9.84 5.70 -4.85
C SER A 53 -9.75 6.73 -3.73
N MET A 54 -8.54 6.97 -3.20
CA MET A 54 -8.35 7.88 -2.07
C MET A 54 -8.32 9.36 -2.47
N PRO A 55 -8.86 10.28 -1.65
CA PRO A 55 -8.95 11.71 -1.97
C PRO A 55 -7.63 12.39 -2.32
N SER A 56 -6.55 12.11 -1.58
CA SER A 56 -5.22 12.70 -1.81
C SER A 56 -4.69 12.47 -3.23
N ARG A 57 -5.10 11.38 -3.91
CA ARG A 57 -4.64 11.07 -5.28
C ARG A 57 -5.06 12.12 -6.30
N VAL A 58 -6.23 12.74 -6.11
CA VAL A 58 -6.84 13.66 -7.06
C VAL A 58 -6.97 15.09 -6.52
N SER A 59 -6.46 15.35 -5.31
CA SER A 59 -6.46 16.68 -4.72
C SER A 59 -5.63 17.66 -5.55
N ASP A 60 -6.22 18.84 -5.80
CA ASP A 60 -5.55 19.97 -6.44
C ASP A 60 -4.65 20.73 -5.45
N GLU A 61 -4.83 20.52 -4.15
CA GLU A 61 -4.03 21.16 -3.08
C GLU A 61 -2.69 20.44 -2.84
N CYS A 62 -2.54 19.20 -3.34
CA CYS A 62 -1.32 18.41 -3.18
C CYS A 62 -0.24 18.85 -4.19
N VAL A 63 0.90 19.29 -3.66
CA VAL A 63 2.05 19.83 -4.42
C VAL A 63 3.07 18.77 -4.86
N ASP A 64 2.74 17.49 -4.69
CA ASP A 64 3.54 16.34 -5.11
C ASP A 64 3.88 16.34 -6.61
N PHE A 65 5.05 15.80 -6.98
CA PHE A 65 5.45 15.59 -8.37
C PHE A 65 4.76 14.38 -9.01
N ILE A 66 4.18 13.47 -8.21
CA ILE A 66 3.31 12.42 -8.76
C ILE A 66 2.14 13.10 -9.49
N PRO A 67 1.86 12.75 -10.75
CA PRO A 67 0.80 13.40 -11.51
C PRO A 67 -0.57 13.28 -10.82
N ASN A 68 -1.32 14.38 -10.83
CA ASN A 68 -2.72 14.37 -10.46
C ASN A 68 -3.48 13.44 -11.42
N ARG A 69 -4.22 12.48 -10.86
CA ARG A 69 -4.98 11.47 -11.63
C ARG A 69 -6.42 11.89 -11.93
N LYS A 70 -6.78 13.14 -11.67
CA LYS A 70 -8.08 13.71 -12.05
C LYS A 70 -8.24 13.66 -13.58
N GLY A 71 -9.13 12.82 -14.07
CA GLY A 71 -9.54 12.79 -15.48
C GLY A 71 -8.96 11.69 -16.38
N GLY A 72 -8.21 10.70 -15.86
CA GLY A 72 -7.77 9.57 -16.71
C GLY A 72 -6.73 8.63 -16.11
N GLY A 73 -6.56 7.47 -16.74
CA GLY A 73 -5.54 6.50 -16.34
C GLY A 73 -4.13 6.84 -16.83
N THR A 74 -3.12 6.18 -16.26
CA THR A 74 -1.74 6.23 -16.81
C THR A 74 -1.70 5.84 -18.28
N ALA A 75 -2.50 4.85 -18.68
CA ALA A 75 -2.43 4.27 -20.00
C ALA A 75 -2.94 5.21 -21.10
N ASP A 76 -3.79 6.17 -20.75
CA ASP A 76 -4.44 7.07 -21.70
C ASP A 76 -3.51 8.21 -22.14
N ASN A 77 -2.41 8.43 -21.42
CA ASN A 77 -1.47 9.53 -21.67
C ASN A 77 -0.32 9.17 -22.62
N PHE A 78 -0.25 7.93 -23.11
CA PHE A 78 0.83 7.49 -24.00
C PHE A 78 0.37 7.42 -25.46
N THR A 79 1.13 8.03 -26.36
CA THR A 79 0.95 7.86 -27.81
C THR A 79 1.03 6.39 -28.18
N GLU A 80 0.13 5.93 -29.05
CA GLU A 80 0.12 4.55 -29.49
C GLU A 80 1.43 4.19 -30.21
N SER A 81 2.01 3.05 -29.82
CA SER A 81 3.26 2.50 -30.38
C SER A 81 3.08 1.01 -30.67
N GLN A 82 4.02 0.40 -31.41
CA GLN A 82 4.02 -1.04 -31.64
C GLN A 82 4.02 -1.83 -30.33
N ALA A 83 4.83 -1.40 -29.35
CA ALA A 83 4.86 -1.99 -28.02
C ALA A 83 3.52 -1.86 -27.28
N SER A 84 2.84 -0.71 -27.40
CA SER A 84 1.51 -0.50 -26.83
C SER A 84 0.47 -1.43 -27.45
N LYS A 85 0.53 -1.67 -28.77
CA LYS A 85 -0.37 -2.60 -29.47
C LYS A 85 -0.17 -4.04 -29.01
N GLU A 86 1.06 -4.53 -29.03
CA GLU A 86 1.39 -5.90 -28.60
C GLU A 86 1.03 -6.14 -27.12
N TYR A 87 1.23 -5.12 -26.28
CA TYR A 87 0.81 -5.14 -24.89
C TYR A 87 -0.72 -5.23 -24.76
N LYS A 88 -1.47 -4.37 -25.47
CA LYS A 88 -2.96 -4.39 -25.47
C LYS A 88 -3.52 -5.74 -25.93
N GLU A 89 -2.91 -6.37 -26.92
CA GLU A 89 -3.33 -7.70 -27.43
C GLU A 89 -3.12 -8.80 -26.39
N LYS A 90 -1.92 -8.90 -25.80
CA LYS A 90 -1.62 -9.88 -24.75
C LYS A 90 -2.51 -9.71 -23.54
N ASP A 91 -2.76 -8.46 -23.18
CA ASP A 91 -3.56 -8.14 -22.02
C ASP A 91 -5.06 -8.47 -22.22
N ALA A 92 -5.62 -8.24 -23.41
CA ALA A 92 -7.01 -8.58 -23.70
C ALA A 92 -7.34 -10.05 -23.39
N ALA A 93 -6.37 -10.96 -23.60
CA ALA A 93 -6.51 -12.37 -23.23
C ALA A 93 -6.55 -12.59 -21.71
N LEU A 94 -5.75 -11.86 -20.93
CA LEU A 94 -5.77 -11.91 -19.47
C LEU A 94 -7.08 -11.31 -18.91
N ALA A 95 -7.51 -10.15 -19.42
CA ALA A 95 -8.76 -9.52 -19.02
C ALA A 95 -9.96 -10.42 -19.31
N ALA A 96 -10.01 -11.06 -20.49
CA ALA A 96 -11.02 -12.04 -20.83
C ALA A 96 -10.97 -13.26 -19.90
N LYS A 97 -9.77 -13.75 -19.56
CA LYS A 97 -9.60 -14.85 -18.61
C LYS A 97 -10.14 -14.47 -17.23
N ILE A 98 -9.87 -13.28 -16.71
CA ILE A 98 -10.39 -12.82 -15.42
C ILE A 98 -11.92 -12.69 -15.47
N LYS A 99 -12.50 -12.15 -16.55
CA LYS A 99 -13.96 -12.04 -16.73
C LYS A 99 -14.66 -13.40 -16.82
N ASN A 100 -14.05 -14.34 -17.54
CA ASN A 100 -14.61 -15.66 -17.81
C ASN A 100 -14.33 -16.65 -16.68
N GLN A 101 -13.31 -16.39 -15.86
CA GLN A 101 -13.07 -17.12 -14.64
C GLN A 101 -14.17 -16.75 -13.64
N ASN A 102 -15.14 -17.66 -13.48
CA ASN A 102 -16.05 -17.72 -12.33
C ASN A 102 -15.27 -18.07 -11.03
N LEU A 103 -14.16 -17.39 -10.76
CA LEU A 103 -13.52 -17.41 -9.46
C LEU A 103 -14.48 -16.70 -8.51
N GLY A 104 -15.14 -17.46 -7.63
CA GLY A 104 -16.02 -16.88 -6.61
C GLY A 104 -15.24 -15.99 -5.63
N PRO A 105 -15.93 -15.37 -4.67
CA PRO A 105 -16.84 -14.23 -4.85
C PRO A 105 -16.24 -13.10 -5.73
N LYS A 106 -17.09 -12.23 -6.32
CA LYS A 106 -16.65 -11.09 -7.15
C LYS A 106 -15.47 -10.36 -6.49
N ILE A 107 -14.31 -10.42 -7.12
CA ILE A 107 -13.15 -9.59 -6.79
C ILE A 107 -13.22 -8.22 -7.47
N TRP A 108 -14.19 -7.98 -8.36
CA TRP A 108 -14.27 -6.78 -9.20
C TRP A 108 -15.52 -5.94 -8.91
N HIS A 109 -15.43 -4.63 -9.11
CA HIS A 109 -16.50 -3.65 -8.95
C HIS A 109 -16.85 -3.00 -10.29
N ASP A 110 -18.10 -2.55 -10.47
CA ASP A 110 -18.59 -2.00 -11.75
C ASP A 110 -17.80 -0.76 -12.19
N SER A 111 -17.22 0.00 -11.26
CA SER A 111 -16.36 1.16 -11.58
C SER A 111 -15.06 0.80 -12.30
N PHE A 112 -14.69 -0.49 -12.39
CA PHE A 112 -13.52 -0.95 -13.14
C PHE A 112 -13.82 -1.01 -14.64
N ASN A 113 -15.10 -1.09 -15.01
CA ASN A 113 -15.51 -0.99 -16.40
C ASN A 113 -15.40 0.47 -16.85
N ARG A 114 -14.28 0.79 -17.50
CA ARG A 114 -13.98 2.13 -18.00
C ARG A 114 -13.94 2.13 -19.52
N PRO A 115 -15.01 2.59 -20.20
CA PRO A 115 -15.01 2.75 -21.65
C PRO A 115 -13.91 3.71 -22.14
N GLY A 116 -13.51 4.66 -21.28
CA GLY A 116 -12.48 5.66 -21.57
C GLY A 116 -11.04 5.12 -21.56
N GLY A 117 -10.80 3.86 -21.18
CA GLY A 117 -9.48 3.26 -21.19
C GLY A 117 -9.05 2.65 -19.86
N ARG A 118 -7.77 2.34 -19.75
CA ARG A 118 -7.18 1.59 -18.62
C ARG A 118 -6.60 2.54 -17.60
N LEU A 119 -6.79 2.23 -16.32
CA LEU A 119 -6.28 3.04 -15.23
C LEU A 119 -4.76 2.91 -15.03
N GLN A 120 -4.23 1.68 -15.09
CA GLN A 120 -2.83 1.37 -14.79
C GLN A 120 -2.11 0.65 -15.92
N LEU A 121 -0.89 1.01 -16.29
CA LEU A 121 -0.05 0.19 -17.18
C LEU A 121 0.35 -1.16 -16.58
N TYR A 122 0.29 -1.30 -15.25
CA TYR A 122 0.74 -2.51 -14.57
C TYR A 122 -0.22 -3.70 -14.75
N VAL A 123 -1.53 -3.43 -14.76
CA VAL A 123 -2.57 -4.46 -14.73
C VAL A 123 -3.82 -4.00 -15.48
N ALA A 124 -4.57 -4.95 -16.06
CA ALA A 124 -5.92 -4.69 -16.55
C ALA A 124 -6.85 -4.21 -15.42
N ASN A 125 -7.89 -3.45 -15.76
CA ASN A 125 -8.81 -2.88 -14.76
C ASN A 125 -9.49 -3.99 -13.92
N GLU A 126 -9.73 -5.15 -14.51
CA GLU A 126 -10.32 -6.32 -13.86
C GLU A 126 -9.41 -6.92 -12.79
N GLY A 127 -8.10 -6.69 -12.86
CA GLY A 127 -7.12 -7.15 -11.88
C GLY A 127 -6.82 -6.17 -10.76
N LEU A 128 -7.38 -4.95 -10.78
CA LEU A 128 -7.04 -3.90 -9.82
C LEU A 128 -7.30 -4.29 -8.36
N ALA A 129 -8.33 -5.09 -8.10
CA ALA A 129 -8.71 -5.52 -6.75
C ALA A 129 -8.12 -6.88 -6.34
N ILE A 130 -7.23 -7.45 -7.13
CA ILE A 130 -6.42 -8.59 -6.68
C ILE A 130 -5.58 -8.10 -5.48
N PRO A 131 -5.65 -8.74 -4.30
CA PRO A 131 -4.92 -8.28 -3.10
C PRO A 131 -3.41 -8.18 -3.29
N TYR A 132 -2.81 -9.00 -4.15
CA TYR A 132 -1.37 -8.93 -4.47
C TYR A 132 -1.01 -7.83 -5.47
N VAL A 133 -2.01 -7.16 -6.04
CA VAL A 133 -1.87 -6.01 -6.94
C VAL A 133 -2.18 -4.72 -6.19
N SER A 134 -3.28 -4.69 -5.45
CA SER A 134 -3.64 -3.61 -4.51
C SER A 134 -3.78 -4.19 -3.11
N PRO A 135 -2.71 -4.22 -2.29
CA PRO A 135 -2.75 -4.70 -0.91
C PRO A 135 -3.88 -4.11 -0.08
N MET A 136 -4.20 -2.82 -0.28
CA MET A 136 -5.32 -2.14 0.38
C MET A 136 -6.66 -2.88 0.22
N LEU A 137 -6.82 -3.67 -0.84
CA LEU A 137 -8.08 -4.33 -1.20
C LEU A 137 -8.15 -5.79 -0.73
N ALA A 138 -7.14 -6.27 0.01
CA ALA A 138 -7.20 -7.55 0.70
C ALA A 138 -8.42 -7.64 1.62
N GLU A 139 -9.00 -8.82 1.83
CA GLU A 139 -10.08 -9.01 2.81
C GLU A 139 -9.60 -8.77 4.25
N SER A 140 -8.34 -9.09 4.53
CA SER A 140 -7.68 -8.92 5.83
C SER A 140 -6.23 -8.45 5.66
N LEU A 141 -5.85 -7.44 6.45
CA LEU A 141 -4.48 -6.94 6.60
C LEU A 141 -3.82 -7.43 7.91
N CYS A 142 -4.46 -8.38 8.59
CA CYS A 142 -4.01 -8.99 9.83
C CYS A 142 -2.91 -10.03 9.59
N ASP A 143 -2.27 -10.46 10.69
CA ASP A 143 -1.29 -11.54 10.71
C ASP A 143 -0.11 -11.34 9.74
N LEU A 144 0.16 -10.07 9.37
CA LEU A 144 1.40 -9.67 8.72
C LEU A 144 2.52 -9.54 9.77
N PRO A 145 3.79 -9.62 9.37
CA PRO A 145 4.87 -9.19 10.24
C PRO A 145 4.71 -7.71 10.64
N PRO A 146 5.41 -7.25 11.67
CA PRO A 146 5.46 -5.84 12.04
C PRO A 146 5.72 -4.94 10.84
N LEU A 147 5.04 -3.79 10.80
CA LEU A 147 5.13 -2.82 9.70
C LEU A 147 5.70 -1.49 10.19
N LEU A 148 6.63 -0.92 9.42
CA LEU A 148 6.96 0.50 9.45
C LEU A 148 6.50 1.13 8.14
N LEU A 149 5.55 2.04 8.22
CA LEU A 149 5.01 2.77 7.09
C LEU A 149 5.40 4.24 7.23
N THR A 150 6.10 4.78 6.24
CA THR A 150 6.46 6.20 6.21
C THR A 150 5.83 6.86 5.01
N VAL A 151 5.38 8.10 5.11
CA VAL A 151 4.78 8.82 3.97
C VAL A 151 5.04 10.32 4.09
N GLY A 152 5.17 10.99 2.95
CA GLY A 152 5.23 12.44 2.90
C GLY A 152 3.87 13.07 3.18
N ASP A 153 3.87 14.20 3.85
CA ASP A 153 2.67 14.93 4.20
C ASP A 153 2.04 15.71 3.02
N ASP A 154 2.88 16.07 2.05
CA ASP A 154 2.48 16.69 0.78
C ASP A 154 2.50 15.67 -0.36
N GLU A 155 2.06 14.45 -0.06
CA GLU A 155 2.11 13.30 -0.95
C GLU A 155 0.73 12.86 -1.46
N ARG A 156 0.64 12.46 -2.72
CA ARG A 156 -0.61 11.93 -3.30
C ARG A 156 -1.02 10.58 -2.73
N LEU A 157 -0.10 9.78 -2.20
CA LEU A 157 -0.39 8.49 -1.59
C LEU A 157 -0.68 8.59 -0.08
N LEU A 158 -0.67 9.80 0.50
CA LEU A 158 -0.87 10.03 1.93
C LEU A 158 -2.07 9.27 2.50
N ASP A 159 -3.26 9.47 1.92
CA ASP A 159 -4.50 8.91 2.47
C ASP A 159 -4.52 7.39 2.43
N GLU A 160 -3.97 6.77 1.37
CA GLU A 160 -3.92 5.31 1.29
C GLU A 160 -2.94 4.71 2.30
N VAL A 161 -1.82 5.37 2.59
CA VAL A 161 -0.87 4.88 3.60
C VAL A 161 -1.45 5.03 5.01
N ILE A 162 -2.09 6.16 5.32
CA ILE A 162 -2.78 6.37 6.61
C ILE A 162 -3.86 5.30 6.79
N TYR A 163 -4.74 5.13 5.80
CA TYR A 163 -5.84 4.18 5.91
C TYR A 163 -5.32 2.74 6.02
N PHE A 164 -4.25 2.39 5.31
CA PHE A 164 -3.67 1.05 5.36
C PHE A 164 -3.13 0.75 6.77
N ALA A 165 -2.42 1.72 7.36
CA ALA A 165 -1.88 1.60 8.70
C ALA A 165 -2.98 1.33 9.72
N HIS A 166 -4.01 2.18 9.74
CA HIS A 166 -5.15 2.06 10.63
C HIS A 166 -5.94 0.76 10.40
N ARG A 167 -6.19 0.38 9.14
CA ARG A 167 -6.89 -0.86 8.83
C ARG A 167 -6.11 -2.12 9.24
N SER A 168 -4.79 -2.09 9.16
CA SER A 168 -3.94 -3.22 9.59
C SER A 168 -3.90 -3.40 11.11
N ALA A 169 -3.90 -2.30 11.87
CA ALA A 169 -3.79 -2.31 13.33
C ALA A 169 -5.14 -2.27 14.07
N GLU A 170 -6.20 -1.77 13.44
CA GLU A 170 -7.56 -1.66 13.99
C GLU A 170 -8.61 -2.25 13.00
N PRO A 171 -8.50 -3.53 12.61
CA PRO A 171 -9.25 -4.13 11.50
C PRO A 171 -10.77 -4.20 11.72
N THR A 172 -11.23 -4.12 12.96
CA THR A 172 -12.66 -4.09 13.31
C THR A 172 -13.27 -2.69 13.22
N LYS A 173 -12.42 -1.64 13.23
CA LYS A 173 -12.83 -0.23 13.18
C LYS A 173 -12.84 0.30 11.76
N TYR A 174 -11.83 -0.04 10.96
CA TYR A 174 -11.69 0.44 9.59
C TYR A 174 -11.89 -0.69 8.58
N LYS A 175 -12.78 -0.46 7.63
CA LYS A 175 -13.26 -1.50 6.72
C LYS A 175 -12.48 -1.50 5.42
N GLY A 176 -12.44 -2.65 4.77
CA GLY A 176 -11.96 -2.76 3.40
C GLY A 176 -12.97 -2.21 2.38
N PRO A 177 -12.76 -2.47 1.08
CA PRO A 177 -13.72 -2.09 0.05
C PRO A 177 -15.09 -2.72 0.31
N SER A 178 -16.16 -2.01 -0.05
CA SER A 178 -17.55 -2.40 0.23
C SER A 178 -17.93 -3.78 -0.33
N TYR A 179 -17.37 -4.18 -1.47
CA TYR A 179 -17.56 -5.50 -2.07
C TYR A 179 -16.83 -6.65 -1.36
N ASN A 180 -16.03 -6.34 -0.33
CA ASN A 180 -15.45 -7.30 0.61
C ASN A 180 -16.18 -7.33 1.98
N ALA A 181 -17.33 -6.65 2.12
CA ALA A 181 -18.10 -6.68 3.36
C ALA A 181 -18.44 -8.13 3.78
N GLY A 182 -18.21 -8.45 5.06
CA GLY A 182 -18.46 -9.79 5.61
C GLY A 182 -17.37 -10.83 5.32
N LYS A 183 -16.33 -10.49 4.54
CA LYS A 183 -15.22 -11.42 4.24
C LYS A 183 -14.18 -11.45 5.37
N PHE A 184 -13.91 -10.31 6.01
CA PHE A 184 -12.96 -10.24 7.13
C PHE A 184 -13.34 -11.18 8.28
N GLU A 185 -14.62 -11.22 8.67
CA GLU A 185 -15.14 -12.04 9.75
C GLU A 185 -15.00 -13.54 9.49
N LYS A 186 -14.85 -13.93 8.22
CA LYS A 186 -14.62 -15.32 7.78
C LYS A 186 -13.15 -15.60 7.48
N SER A 187 -12.31 -14.58 7.46
CA SER A 187 -10.90 -14.72 7.16
C SER A 187 -10.22 -15.48 8.29
N PRO A 188 -9.28 -16.39 8.00
CA PRO A 188 -8.46 -17.03 9.03
C PRO A 188 -7.46 -16.05 9.66
N PHE A 189 -7.27 -14.87 9.05
CA PHE A 189 -6.34 -13.84 9.51
C PHE A 189 -7.11 -12.72 10.20
N GLN A 190 -7.06 -12.68 11.54
CA GLN A 190 -7.81 -11.73 12.36
C GLN A 190 -6.94 -11.05 13.44
N THR A 191 -5.67 -11.45 13.58
CA THR A 191 -4.77 -10.84 14.57
C THR A 191 -4.29 -9.48 14.07
N PRO A 192 -4.60 -8.37 14.76
CA PRO A 192 -4.14 -7.05 14.31
C PRO A 192 -2.63 -7.01 14.09
N THR A 193 -2.23 -6.43 12.97
CA THR A 193 -0.82 -6.29 12.61
C THR A 193 -0.20 -5.16 13.42
N ASN A 194 0.99 -5.38 13.99
CA ASN A 194 1.73 -4.35 14.70
C ASN A 194 2.28 -3.32 13.69
N THR A 195 1.59 -2.18 13.58
CA THR A 195 1.93 -1.15 12.60
C THR A 195 2.40 0.15 13.22
N THR A 196 3.51 0.68 12.74
CA THR A 196 4.00 2.04 13.00
C THR A 196 3.82 2.89 11.75
N LEU A 197 3.13 4.02 11.87
CA LEU A 197 2.99 5.03 10.82
C LEU A 197 3.75 6.30 11.21
N GLU A 198 4.55 6.82 10.28
CA GLU A 198 5.28 8.08 10.43
C GLU A 198 5.02 8.97 9.21
N ILE A 199 4.31 10.08 9.41
CA ILE A 199 4.01 11.09 8.38
C ILE A 199 5.02 12.22 8.50
N TYR A 200 5.74 12.55 7.44
CA TYR A 200 6.78 13.59 7.46
C TYR A 200 6.29 14.89 6.86
N GLU A 201 6.19 15.93 7.69
CA GLU A 201 5.67 17.24 7.31
C GLU A 201 6.41 17.85 6.12
N GLU A 202 5.64 18.44 5.20
CA GLU A 202 6.13 19.13 3.99
C GLU A 202 6.96 18.26 3.04
N MET A 203 7.05 16.95 3.29
CA MET A 203 7.81 16.05 2.44
C MET A 203 6.98 15.55 1.25
N PRO A 204 7.54 15.53 0.03
CA PRO A 204 6.90 14.95 -1.14
C PRO A 204 7.05 13.42 -1.18
N HIS A 205 6.48 12.79 -2.21
CA HIS A 205 6.63 11.36 -2.46
C HIS A 205 8.09 10.92 -2.49
N ASP A 206 8.44 9.85 -1.77
CA ASP A 206 9.79 9.28 -1.76
C ASP A 206 10.90 10.30 -1.41
N PHE A 207 10.60 11.27 -0.54
CA PHE A 207 11.55 12.30 -0.12
C PHE A 207 12.92 11.76 0.33
N GLN A 208 12.98 10.53 0.86
CA GLN A 208 14.24 9.88 1.27
C GLN A 208 15.22 9.69 0.12
N MET A 209 14.73 9.61 -1.13
CA MET A 209 15.51 9.38 -2.34
C MET A 209 15.83 10.68 -3.10
N LEU A 210 15.13 11.77 -2.79
CA LEU A 210 15.11 12.97 -3.62
C LEU A 210 15.85 14.15 -3.01
N MET A 211 15.97 14.20 -1.69
CA MET A 211 16.54 15.36 -1.01
C MET A 211 17.30 15.00 0.25
N GLU A 212 18.38 15.76 0.49
CA GLU A 212 19.03 15.82 1.78
C GLU A 212 18.24 16.78 2.68
N HIS A 213 17.55 16.22 3.67
CA HIS A 213 16.74 16.96 4.63
C HIS A 213 16.78 16.27 5.99
N VAL A 214 16.48 17.00 7.07
CA VAL A 214 16.43 16.42 8.44
C VAL A 214 15.44 15.26 8.50
N CYS A 215 14.30 15.39 7.82
CA CYS A 215 13.31 14.32 7.68
C CYS A 215 13.88 13.07 7.01
N THR A 216 14.72 13.22 5.97
CA THR A 216 15.38 12.11 5.28
C THR A 216 16.28 11.34 6.24
N THR A 217 17.17 12.04 6.94
CA THR A 217 18.04 11.44 7.97
C THR A 217 17.22 10.73 9.03
N LYS A 218 16.18 11.41 9.53
CA LYS A 218 15.30 10.85 10.55
C LYS A 218 14.59 9.58 10.08
N SER A 219 14.13 9.55 8.83
CA SER A 219 13.49 8.37 8.24
C SER A 219 14.45 7.18 8.16
N TYR A 220 15.69 7.38 7.73
CA TYR A 220 16.70 6.32 7.71
C TYR A 220 17.08 5.82 9.11
N GLU A 221 17.21 6.72 10.11
CA GLU A 221 17.42 6.33 11.51
C GLU A 221 16.29 5.41 11.99
N ARG A 222 15.03 5.78 11.70
CA ARG A 222 13.85 5.01 12.10
C ARG A 222 13.76 3.66 11.40
N MET A 223 14.13 3.58 10.13
CA MET A 223 14.27 2.30 9.41
C MET A 223 15.32 1.40 10.07
N ALA A 224 16.50 1.94 10.41
CA ALA A 224 17.56 1.18 11.05
C ALA A 224 17.16 0.70 12.46
N GLU A 225 16.53 1.56 13.26
CA GLU A 225 15.97 1.21 14.57
C GLU A 225 14.91 0.11 14.47
N PHE A 226 14.01 0.22 13.49
CA PHE A 226 13.00 -0.79 13.23
C PHE A 226 13.62 -2.14 12.84
N ILE A 227 14.55 -2.15 11.87
CA ILE A 227 15.28 -3.37 11.46
C ILE A 227 15.94 -4.01 12.67
N ASN A 228 16.75 -3.25 13.41
CA ASN A 228 17.44 -3.74 14.59
C ASN A 228 16.46 -4.37 15.58
N ARG A 229 15.31 -3.74 15.82
CA ARG A 229 14.31 -4.23 16.76
C ARG A 229 13.62 -5.51 16.30
N VAL A 230 13.19 -5.58 15.03
CA VAL A 230 12.43 -6.74 14.54
C VAL A 230 13.30 -7.94 14.20
N THR A 231 14.61 -7.75 14.03
CA THR A 231 15.58 -8.83 13.85
C THR A 231 16.41 -9.11 15.11
N ASN A 232 16.15 -8.42 16.23
CA ASN A 232 16.94 -8.63 17.45
C ASN A 232 16.65 -10.01 18.06
N ILE A 233 17.71 -10.70 18.48
CA ILE A 233 17.66 -12.03 19.11
C ILE A 233 17.09 -11.95 20.54
N LEU A 234 17.17 -10.78 21.18
CA LEU A 234 16.70 -10.59 22.56
C LEU A 234 15.17 -10.75 22.73
N ASN A 235 14.40 -10.84 21.63
CA ASN A 235 12.94 -11.03 21.64
C ASN A 235 12.21 -10.04 22.57
N GLU A 236 12.71 -8.80 22.65
CA GLU A 236 12.02 -7.76 23.40
C GLU A 236 10.63 -7.52 22.79
N PRO A 237 9.58 -7.32 23.63
CA PRO A 237 8.26 -7.02 23.12
C PRO A 237 8.30 -5.76 22.25
N LEU A 238 7.67 -5.84 21.08
CA LEU A 238 7.49 -4.65 20.25
C LEU A 238 6.60 -3.63 20.98
N PRO A 239 6.87 -2.33 20.82
CA PRO A 239 5.92 -1.32 21.26
C PRO A 239 4.56 -1.54 20.57
N PRO A 240 3.45 -1.05 21.16
CA PRO A 240 2.17 -1.08 20.49
C PRO A 240 2.21 -0.29 19.17
N SER A 241 1.22 -0.53 18.31
CA SER A 241 1.02 0.27 17.11
C SER A 241 0.97 1.76 17.44
N SER A 242 1.56 2.57 16.55
CA SER A 242 1.71 4.00 16.78
C SER A 242 1.56 4.79 15.49
N TYR A 243 1.04 6.02 15.60
CA TYR A 243 0.79 6.90 14.48
C TYR A 243 1.33 8.28 14.83
N ASN A 244 2.38 8.71 14.14
CA ASN A 244 3.09 9.92 14.47
C ASN A 244 3.26 10.83 13.26
N CYS A 245 3.26 12.13 13.53
CA CYS A 245 3.70 13.16 12.61
C CYS A 245 5.13 13.55 12.99
N VAL A 246 6.03 13.66 12.02
CA VAL A 246 7.40 14.10 12.20
C VAL A 246 7.52 15.47 11.54
N ASN A 247 7.79 16.50 12.34
CA ASN A 247 7.89 17.85 11.81
C ASN A 247 9.17 18.06 10.99
N VAL A 248 9.30 19.22 10.34
CA VAL A 248 10.48 19.56 9.51
C VAL A 248 11.81 19.57 10.28
N LYS A 249 11.77 19.59 11.62
CA LYS A 249 12.94 19.48 12.50
C LYS A 249 13.26 18.04 12.93
N GLY A 250 12.48 17.05 12.48
CA GLY A 250 12.64 15.65 12.86
C GLY A 250 12.03 15.28 14.21
N GLU A 251 11.18 16.13 14.79
CA GLU A 251 10.56 15.91 16.10
C GLU A 251 9.20 15.21 15.95
N PHE A 252 8.91 14.25 16.84
CA PHE A 252 7.66 13.50 16.85
C PHE A 252 6.52 14.27 17.52
N GLY A 253 5.34 14.22 16.91
CA GLY A 253 4.09 14.72 17.44
C GLY A 253 2.91 13.83 17.02
N PRO A 254 1.70 14.10 17.54
CA PRO A 254 0.51 13.37 17.14
C PRO A 254 0.12 13.67 15.69
N LEU A 255 -0.74 12.84 15.11
CA LEU A 255 -1.38 13.15 13.83
C LEU A 255 -2.16 14.48 13.93
N LYS A 256 -2.18 15.23 12.82
CA LYS A 256 -2.99 16.44 12.67
C LYS A 256 -4.40 16.04 12.24
N GLY A 257 -5.40 16.85 12.60
CA GLY A 257 -6.81 16.56 12.26
C GLY A 257 -7.09 16.43 10.75
N ARG A 258 -6.23 16.93 9.86
CA ARG A 258 -6.37 16.69 8.42
C ARG A 258 -5.99 15.26 8.00
N HIS A 259 -5.04 14.62 8.69
CA HIS A 259 -4.64 13.22 8.42
C HIS A 259 -5.81 12.26 8.70
N GLU A 260 -6.62 12.57 9.71
CA GLU A 260 -7.74 11.74 10.13
C GLU A 260 -8.96 11.81 9.20
N LYS A 261 -9.03 12.81 8.30
CA LYS A 261 -10.17 12.98 7.39
C LYS A 261 -10.37 11.75 6.49
N CYS A 262 -9.28 11.15 6.00
CA CYS A 262 -9.33 9.99 5.13
C CYS A 262 -9.95 8.74 5.80
N LEU A 263 -9.93 8.67 7.14
CA LEU A 263 -10.45 7.53 7.88
C LEU A 263 -11.97 7.39 7.82
N ASN A 264 -12.66 8.46 7.42
CA ASN A 264 -14.11 8.45 7.16
C ASN A 264 -14.46 8.12 5.70
N TRP A 265 -13.46 7.81 4.86
CA TRP A 265 -13.69 7.50 3.44
C TRP A 265 -14.32 6.12 3.26
N ASP A 266 -15.40 6.05 2.48
CA ASP A 266 -16.21 4.84 2.29
C ASP A 266 -16.13 4.27 0.85
N ARG A 267 -15.42 4.97 -0.05
CA ARG A 267 -15.28 4.58 -1.46
C ARG A 267 -13.97 3.87 -1.79
N ILE A 268 -13.35 3.25 -0.79
CA ILE A 268 -12.09 2.52 -0.95
C ILE A 268 -12.25 1.43 -2.00
N GLY A 269 -11.31 1.37 -2.95
CA GLY A 269 -11.34 0.40 -4.04
C GLY A 269 -12.40 0.70 -5.10
N ILE A 270 -13.08 1.85 -5.05
CA ILE A 270 -14.02 2.31 -6.08
C ILE A 270 -13.32 3.37 -6.91
N VAL A 271 -12.99 3.02 -8.15
CA VAL A 271 -12.39 3.98 -9.09
C VAL A 271 -13.29 5.23 -9.25
N PRO A 272 -12.74 6.44 -9.09
CA PRO A 272 -13.50 7.69 -9.29
C PRO A 272 -14.05 7.80 -10.71
N SER A 273 -15.24 8.39 -10.85
CA SER A 273 -15.86 8.69 -12.15
C SER A 273 -15.05 9.72 -12.92
#